data_AF-A0A820KQ80-F1
#
_entry.id   AF-A0A820KQ80-F1
#
_cell.length_a   1.000
_cell.length_b   1.000
_cell.length_c   1.000
_cell.angle_alpha   90.00
_cell.angle_beta   90.00
_cell.angle_gamma   90.00
#
_symmetry.space_group_name_H-M   'P 1'
#
loop_
_entity.id
_entity.type
_entity.pdbx_description
1 polymer ?
#
loop_
_entity_poly.entity_id
_entity_poly.type
_entity_poly.pdbx_seq_one_letter_code
_entity_poly.pdbx_strand_id
1 'polypeptide(L)'
;RALLFSTAIFLYAASGIVNGFTGGSLYARMGGHLWMKQIIVGAFLVPVSICGVAFLVNFISIYYGSSRSIPFTVMLSVAAICLFIILPLTAVGTVLGRNISGKTNHPCRTNAVPRPIPEKKWFMEPLVIIFASGVLPFGSIFIEM
;
A
#
# COMPACT_ATOMS: atom_id res chain seq x y z
N ARG A 1 26.62 -13.19 9.21
CA ARG A 1 25.45 -13.65 8.40
C ARG A 1 24.20 -13.85 9.24
N ALA A 2 24.24 -14.60 10.35
CA ALA A 2 23.08 -14.82 11.23
C ALA A 2 22.47 -13.53 11.84
N LEU A 3 23.30 -12.54 12.21
CA LEU A 3 22.83 -11.28 12.77
C LEU A 3 21.91 -10.51 11.81
N LEU A 4 22.29 -10.42 10.52
CA LEU A 4 21.53 -9.70 9.50
C LEU A 4 20.12 -10.28 9.32
N PHE A 5 19.99 -11.61 9.30
CA PHE A 5 18.68 -12.26 9.19
C PHE A 5 17.82 -12.05 10.44
N SER A 6 18.41 -12.16 11.63
CA SER A 6 17.70 -11.92 12.89
C SER A 6 17.22 -10.46 13.01
N THR A 7 18.08 -9.50 12.68
CA THR A 7 17.74 -8.07 12.66
C THR A 7 16.65 -7.77 11.63
N ALA A 8 16.71 -8.38 10.44
CA ALA A 8 15.68 -8.20 9.41
C ALA A 8 14.30 -8.70 9.86
N ILE A 9 14.24 -9.87 10.53
CA ILE A 9 12.98 -10.41 11.08
C ILE A 9 12.41 -9.49 12.16
N PHE A 10 13.27 -8.95 13.03
CA PHE A 10 12.85 -7.99 14.07
C PHE A 10 12.31 -6.69 13.49
N LEU A 11 13.02 -6.09 12.53
CA LEU A 11 12.56 -4.88 11.84
C LEU A 11 11.25 -5.13 11.11
N TYR A 12 11.10 -6.30 10.48
CA TYR A 12 9.86 -6.68 9.84
C TYR A 12 8.71 -6.82 10.85
N ALA A 13 8.93 -7.48 11.98
CA ALA A 13 7.93 -7.55 13.04
C ALA A 13 7.52 -6.16 13.56
N ALA A 14 8.48 -5.27 13.82
CA ALA A 14 8.22 -3.89 14.23
C ALA A 14 7.42 -3.09 13.17
N SER A 15 7.74 -3.28 11.89
CA SER A 15 7.00 -2.68 10.78
C SER A 15 5.54 -3.15 10.71
N GLY A 16 5.21 -4.31 11.28
CA GLY A 16 3.84 -4.82 11.39
C GLY A 16 2.90 -3.88 12.16
N ILE A 17 3.38 -3.23 13.22
CA ILE A 17 2.59 -2.25 13.98
C ILE A 17 2.33 -1.02 13.11
N VAL A 18 3.35 -0.52 12.41
CA VAL A 18 3.25 0.65 11.54
C VAL A 18 2.31 0.37 10.36
N ASN A 19 2.41 -0.81 9.75
CA ASN A 19 1.53 -1.28 8.69
C ASN A 19 0.07 -1.37 9.18
N GLY A 20 -0.17 -1.97 10.35
CA GLY A 20 -1.49 -2.02 10.97
C GLY A 20 -2.05 -0.62 11.24
N PHE A 21 -1.25 0.28 11.82
CA PHE A 21 -1.67 1.64 12.16
C PHE A 21 -2.05 2.47 10.94
N THR A 22 -1.18 2.49 9.92
CA THR A 22 -1.40 3.24 8.69
C THR A 22 -2.53 2.64 7.86
N GLY A 23 -2.53 1.31 7.67
CA GLY A 23 -3.58 0.61 6.94
C GLY A 23 -4.95 0.69 7.62
N GLY A 24 -5.00 0.61 8.95
CA GLY A 24 -6.22 0.71 9.74
C GLY A 24 -6.80 2.13 9.77
N SER A 25 -5.95 3.15 9.96
CA SER A 25 -6.37 4.55 9.94
C SER A 25 -6.89 4.96 8.56
N LEU A 26 -6.18 4.61 7.49
CA LEU A 26 -6.61 4.91 6.11
C LEU A 26 -7.92 4.20 5.77
N TYR A 27 -8.04 2.90 6.08
CA TYR A 27 -9.26 2.14 5.81
C TYR A 27 -10.47 2.69 6.57
N ALA A 28 -10.28 3.16 7.81
CA ALA A 28 -11.32 3.85 8.56
C ALA A 28 -11.69 5.22 7.95
N ARG A 29 -10.73 6.01 7.49
CA ARG A 29 -10.98 7.31 6.84
C ARG A 29 -11.78 7.19 5.54
N MET A 30 -11.58 6.10 4.81
CA MET A 30 -12.31 5.77 3.58
C MET A 30 -13.73 5.23 3.83
N GLY A 31 -14.16 5.09 5.10
CA GLY A 31 -15.48 4.52 5.43
C GLY A 31 -15.55 2.99 5.32
N GLY A 32 -14.42 2.30 5.36
CA GLY A 32 -14.36 0.84 5.29
C GLY A 32 -14.90 0.17 6.56
N HIS A 33 -15.92 -0.68 6.42
CA HIS A 33 -16.52 -1.41 7.54
C HIS A 33 -15.84 -2.77 7.81
N LEU A 34 -15.22 -3.42 6.80
CA LEU A 34 -14.63 -4.77 6.91
C LEU A 34 -13.18 -4.75 7.40
N TRP A 35 -12.96 -4.22 8.60
CA TRP A 35 -11.62 -4.05 9.18
C TRP A 35 -10.87 -5.35 9.46
N MET A 36 -11.57 -6.46 9.75
CA MET A 36 -10.92 -7.76 9.93
C MET A 36 -10.26 -8.26 8.64
N LYS A 37 -10.88 -8.02 7.47
CA LYS A 37 -10.29 -8.38 6.17
C LYS A 37 -9.01 -7.60 5.93
N GLN A 38 -8.98 -6.33 6.31
CA GLN A 38 -7.78 -5.49 6.19
C GLN A 38 -6.62 -6.02 7.05
N ILE A 39 -6.90 -6.49 8.28
CA ILE A 39 -5.87 -7.09 9.14
C ILE A 39 -5.31 -8.36 8.49
N ILE A 40 -6.17 -9.26 8.02
CA ILE A 40 -5.75 -10.53 7.40
C ILE A 40 -4.93 -10.25 6.15
N VAL A 41 -5.42 -9.41 5.24
CA VAL A 41 -4.68 -9.07 4.01
C VAL A 41 -3.36 -8.39 4.35
N GLY A 42 -3.35 -7.41 5.26
CA GLY A 42 -2.13 -6.71 5.67
C GLY A 42 -1.08 -7.60 6.34
N ALA A 43 -1.50 -8.63 7.09
CA ALA A 43 -0.61 -9.55 7.77
C ALA A 43 -0.04 -10.65 6.85
N PHE A 44 -0.85 -11.18 5.92
CA PHE A 44 -0.47 -12.34 5.10
C PHE A 44 0.07 -12.01 3.71
N LEU A 45 -0.18 -10.82 3.16
CA LEU A 45 0.24 -10.47 1.79
C LEU A 45 1.76 -10.67 1.59
N VAL A 46 2.57 -10.09 2.47
CA VAL A 46 4.03 -10.14 2.38
C VAL A 46 4.57 -11.55 2.69
N PRO A 47 4.18 -12.23 3.79
CA PRO A 47 4.65 -13.59 4.06
C PRO A 47 4.29 -14.59 2.97
N VAL A 48 3.07 -14.53 2.44
CA VAL A 48 2.63 -15.43 1.36
C VAL A 48 3.45 -15.19 0.09
N SER A 49 3.73 -13.92 -0.25
CA SER A 49 4.58 -13.59 -1.40
C SER A 49 6.01 -14.15 -1.26
N ILE A 50 6.61 -14.01 -0.08
CA ILE A 50 7.97 -14.51 0.21
C ILE A 50 7.99 -16.03 0.18
N CYS A 51 7.00 -16.68 0.79
CA CYS A 51 6.86 -18.14 0.75
C CYS A 51 6.67 -18.65 -0.68
N GLY A 52 5.92 -17.95 -1.52
CA GLY A 52 5.75 -18.29 -2.94
C GLY A 52 7.06 -18.26 -3.71
N VAL A 53 7.85 -17.18 -3.55
CA VAL A 53 9.18 -17.08 -4.17
C VAL A 53 10.13 -18.15 -3.64
N ALA A 54 10.14 -18.37 -2.32
CA ALA A 54 10.98 -19.39 -1.69
C ALA A 54 10.63 -20.79 -2.19
N PHE A 55 9.35 -21.09 -2.42
CA PHE A 55 8.90 -22.37 -2.97
C PHE A 55 9.40 -22.59 -4.40
N LEU A 56 9.32 -21.57 -5.26
CA LEU A 56 9.85 -21.63 -6.63
C LEU A 56 11.37 -21.87 -6.63
N VAL A 57 12.11 -21.14 -5.79
CA VAL A 57 13.56 -21.34 -5.65
C VAL A 57 13.90 -22.73 -5.11
N ASN A 58 13.09 -23.26 -4.18
CA ASN A 58 13.26 -24.61 -3.65
C ASN A 58 13.04 -25.67 -4.75
N PHE A 59 12.01 -25.51 -5.58
CA PHE A 59 11.76 -26.39 -6.73
C PHE A 59 12.94 -26.43 -7.71
N ILE A 60 13.53 -25.26 -8.02
CA ILE A 60 14.73 -25.16 -8.85
C ILE A 60 15.93 -25.83 -8.16
N SER A 61 16.11 -25.63 -6.86
CA SER A 61 17.21 -26.24 -6.09
C SER A 61 17.16 -27.75 -6.08
N ILE A 62 15.96 -28.34 -6.01
CA ILE A 62 15.74 -29.79 -6.07
C ILE A 62 16.12 -30.31 -7.46
N TYR A 63 15.74 -29.60 -8.54
CA TYR A 63 16.09 -29.97 -9.90
C TYR A 63 17.61 -30.04 -10.14
N TYR A 64 18.36 -29.07 -9.60
CA TYR A 64 19.83 -29.03 -9.71
C TYR A 64 20.56 -29.90 -8.67
N GLY A 65 19.84 -30.65 -7.82
CA GLY A 65 20.45 -31.49 -6.78
C GLY A 65 21.28 -30.71 -5.75
N SER A 66 21.02 -29.41 -5.60
CA SER A 66 21.82 -28.55 -4.73
C SER A 66 21.44 -28.73 -3.26
N SER A 67 22.43 -28.97 -2.39
CA SER A 67 22.26 -29.19 -0.94
C SER A 67 21.78 -27.97 -0.14
N ARG A 68 21.27 -26.93 -0.81
CA ARG A 68 20.73 -25.71 -0.19
C ARG A 68 19.21 -25.62 -0.30
N SER A 69 18.52 -26.76 -0.37
CA SER A 69 17.06 -26.81 -0.25
C SER A 69 16.64 -26.32 1.13
N ILE A 70 15.61 -25.47 1.18
CA ILE A 70 15.07 -24.99 2.46
C ILE A 70 14.39 -26.18 3.15
N PRO A 71 14.83 -26.57 4.36
CA PRO A 71 14.22 -27.68 5.08
C PRO A 71 12.80 -27.30 5.51
N PHE A 72 11.88 -28.28 5.46
CA PHE A 72 10.47 -28.09 5.80
C PHE A 72 10.25 -27.41 7.16
N THR A 73 11.10 -27.72 8.14
CA THR A 73 11.08 -27.14 9.49
C THR A 73 11.22 -25.62 9.49
N VAL A 74 12.01 -25.04 8.57
CA VAL A 74 12.19 -23.58 8.47
C VAL A 74 10.95 -22.91 7.88
N MET A 75 10.27 -23.57 6.93
CA MET A 75 9.00 -23.04 6.41
C MET A 75 7.93 -23.00 7.50
N LEU A 76 7.87 -24.04 8.33
CA LEU A 76 6.94 -24.11 9.45
C LEU A 76 7.24 -23.05 10.53
N SER A 77 8.52 -22.82 10.86
CA SER A 77 8.89 -21.80 11.85
C SER A 77 8.57 -20.37 11.36
N VAL A 78 8.80 -20.07 10.08
CA VAL A 78 8.42 -18.78 9.49
C VAL A 78 6.90 -18.58 9.50
N ALA A 79 6.13 -19.63 9.17
CA ALA A 79 4.67 -19.59 9.26
C ALA A 79 4.19 -19.31 10.69
N ALA A 80 4.79 -19.97 11.69
CA ALA A 80 4.47 -19.74 13.09
C ALA A 80 4.76 -18.29 13.54
N ILE A 81 5.91 -17.73 13.15
CA ILE A 81 6.27 -16.33 13.44
C ILE A 81 5.24 -15.36 12.82
N CYS A 82 4.78 -15.65 11.60
CA CYS A 82 3.76 -14.83 10.93
C CYS A 82 2.41 -14.87 11.67
N LEU A 83 2.00 -16.04 12.13
CA LEU A 83 0.73 -16.22 12.84
C LEU A 83 0.77 -15.67 14.27
N PHE A 84 1.83 -15.92 15.02
CA PHE A 84 1.89 -15.62 16.46
C PHE A 84 2.51 -14.28 16.80
N ILE A 85 3.28 -13.67 15.90
CA ILE A 85 3.94 -12.38 16.16
C ILE A 85 3.36 -11.29 15.25
N ILE A 86 3.42 -11.49 13.94
CA ILE A 86 3.05 -10.43 12.99
C ILE A 86 1.54 -10.17 12.96
N LEU A 87 0.72 -11.21 12.99
CA LEU A 87 -0.74 -11.07 13.03
C LEU A 87 -1.24 -10.31 14.27
N PRO A 88 -0.85 -10.65 15.52
CA PRO A 88 -1.29 -9.86 16.67
C PRO A 88 -0.72 -8.44 16.67
N LEU A 89 0.55 -8.22 16.26
CA LEU A 89 1.12 -6.87 16.17
C LEU A 89 0.37 -5.98 15.16
N THR A 90 0.05 -6.52 13.98
CA THR A 90 -0.73 -5.80 12.96
C THR A 90 -2.16 -5.54 13.43
N ALA A 91 -2.79 -6.48 14.14
CA ALA A 91 -4.10 -6.28 14.75
C ALA A 91 -4.10 -5.14 15.78
N VAL A 92 -3.13 -5.13 16.70
CA VAL A 92 -2.96 -4.06 17.69
C VAL A 92 -2.74 -2.71 17.00
N GLY A 93 -1.82 -2.65 16.02
CA GLY A 93 -1.58 -1.46 15.23
C GLY A 93 -2.85 -0.94 14.55
N THR A 94 -3.65 -1.84 13.97
CA THR A 94 -4.91 -1.51 13.29
C THR A 94 -5.93 -0.93 14.25
N VAL A 95 -6.10 -1.52 15.45
CA VAL A 95 -7.02 -1.00 16.47
C VAL A 95 -6.60 0.40 16.92
N LEU A 96 -5.30 0.61 17.18
CA LEU A 96 -4.75 1.93 17.56
C LEU A 96 -4.94 2.96 16.43
N GLY A 97 -4.65 2.59 15.19
CA GLY A 97 -4.79 3.47 14.02
C GLY A 97 -6.24 3.92 13.78
N ARG A 98 -7.20 3.01 13.99
CA ARG A 98 -8.63 3.33 13.85
C ARG A 98 -9.12 4.25 14.97
N ASN A 99 -8.71 4.00 16.21
CA ASN A 99 -9.15 4.81 17.36
C ASN A 99 -8.53 6.22 17.34
N ILE A 100 -7.24 6.34 17.03
CA ILE A 100 -6.52 7.63 17.09
C ILE A 100 -6.73 8.44 15.81
N SER A 101 -6.61 7.79 14.64
CA SER A 101 -6.51 8.45 13.34
C SER A 101 -7.63 8.08 12.36
N GLY A 102 -8.66 7.38 12.81
CA GLY A 102 -9.78 6.95 11.96
C GLY A 102 -10.77 8.04 11.59
N LYS A 103 -10.75 9.20 12.28
CA LYS A 103 -11.58 10.35 11.90
C LYS A 103 -11.04 10.96 10.61
N THR A 104 -11.88 11.02 9.59
CA THR A 104 -11.50 11.69 8.35
C THR A 104 -11.59 13.21 8.49
N ASN A 105 -10.54 13.91 8.07
CA ASN A 105 -10.52 15.37 7.97
C ASN A 105 -10.37 15.75 6.50
N HIS A 106 -11.35 15.38 5.68
CA HIS A 106 -11.35 15.77 4.28
C HIS A 106 -11.51 17.31 4.19
N PRO A 107 -10.70 18.01 3.38
CA PRO A 107 -10.75 19.47 3.25
C PRO A 107 -12.08 19.97 2.67
N CYS A 108 -12.87 19.06 2.10
CA CYS A 108 -14.19 19.34 1.55
C CYS A 108 -15.17 18.30 2.07
N ARG A 109 -16.36 18.75 2.49
CA ARG A 109 -17.49 17.86 2.77
C ARG A 109 -18.03 17.34 1.44
N THR A 110 -17.90 16.04 1.19
CA THR A 110 -18.52 15.40 0.03
C THR A 110 -20.03 15.37 0.24
N ASN A 111 -20.78 15.93 -0.71
CA ASN A 111 -22.23 15.75 -0.74
C ASN A 111 -22.52 14.40 -1.40
N ALA A 112 -23.41 13.60 -0.81
CA ALA A 112 -23.78 12.28 -1.35
C ALA A 112 -24.50 12.38 -2.71
N VAL A 113 -25.15 13.52 -2.98
CA VAL A 113 -25.79 13.79 -4.27
C VAL A 113 -24.74 14.36 -5.22
N PRO A 114 -24.39 13.66 -6.31
CA PRO A 114 -23.49 14.20 -7.32
C PRO A 114 -24.17 15.43 -7.94
N ARG A 115 -23.48 16.56 -7.92
CA ARG A 115 -23.98 17.77 -8.59
C ARG A 115 -23.91 17.51 -10.10
N PRO A 116 -24.90 17.95 -10.89
CA PRO A 116 -24.83 17.85 -12.34
C PRO A 116 -23.58 18.58 -12.84
N ILE A 117 -22.73 17.88 -13.60
CA ILE A 117 -21.53 18.45 -14.19
C ILE A 117 -22.00 19.32 -15.37
N PRO A 118 -21.66 20.63 -15.41
CA PRO A 118 -22.04 21.47 -16.53
C PRO A 118 -21.43 20.94 -17.83
N GLU A 119 -22.15 21.09 -18.94
CA GLU A 119 -21.64 20.69 -20.25
C GLU A 119 -20.39 21.49 -20.62
N LYS A 120 -19.38 20.80 -21.12
CA LYS A 120 -18.10 21.40 -21.54
C LYS A 120 -18.34 22.28 -22.76
N LYS A 121 -18.11 23.58 -22.61
CA LYS A 121 -18.16 24.52 -23.74
C LYS A 121 -16.98 24.30 -24.68
N TRP A 122 -17.13 24.63 -25.97
CA TRP A 122 -16.11 24.43 -27.00
C TRP A 122 -14.76 25.12 -26.70
N PHE A 123 -14.76 26.25 -25.99
CA PHE A 123 -13.54 26.97 -25.62
C PHE A 123 -12.86 26.42 -24.34
N MET A 124 -13.51 25.51 -23.62
CA MET A 124 -12.94 24.81 -22.46
C MET A 124 -12.18 23.53 -22.86
N GLU A 125 -11.97 23.31 -24.15
CA GLU A 125 -11.13 22.21 -24.63
C GLU A 125 -9.65 22.51 -24.37
N PRO A 126 -8.88 21.53 -23.84
CA PRO A 126 -7.47 21.75 -23.50
C PRO A 126 -6.66 22.21 -24.71
N LEU A 127 -6.96 21.70 -25.91
CA LEU A 127 -6.31 22.14 -27.15
C LEU A 127 -6.56 23.62 -27.45
N VAL A 128 -7.81 24.07 -27.35
CA VAL A 128 -8.18 25.48 -27.61
C VAL A 128 -7.52 26.40 -26.58
N ILE A 129 -7.49 26.01 -25.31
CA ILE A 129 -6.84 26.77 -24.24
C ILE A 129 -5.33 26.86 -24.49
N ILE A 130 -4.67 25.76 -24.85
CA ILE A 130 -3.23 25.73 -25.13
C ILE A 130 -2.89 26.71 -26.27
N PHE A 131 -3.60 26.63 -27.39
CA PHE A 131 -3.37 27.55 -28.52
C PHE A 131 -3.68 29.00 -28.16
N ALA A 132 -4.83 29.28 -27.53
CA ALA A 132 -5.20 30.63 -27.13
C ALA A 132 -4.20 31.24 -26.12
N SER A 133 -3.74 30.44 -25.16
CA SER A 133 -2.73 30.85 -24.17
C SER A 133 -1.33 31.05 -24.75
N GLY A 134 -1.01 30.43 -25.90
CA GLY A 134 0.26 30.60 -26.58
C GLY A 134 0.27 31.83 -27.50
N VAL A 135 -0.85 32.10 -28.18
CA VAL A 135 -0.98 33.23 -29.11
C VAL A 135 -0.92 34.58 -28.39
N LEU A 136 -1.55 34.70 -27.21
CA LEU A 136 -1.56 35.96 -26.44
C LEU A 136 -0.15 36.43 -26.01
N PRO A 137 0.69 35.62 -25.32
CA PRO A 137 2.05 36.02 -24.96
C PRO A 137 2.97 36.14 -26.18
N PHE A 138 2.79 35.31 -27.21
CA PHE A 138 3.53 35.45 -28.47
C PHE A 138 3.26 36.81 -29.13
N GLY A 139 1.99 37.21 -29.22
CA GLY A 139 1.60 38.51 -29.75
C GLY A 139 2.14 39.68 -28.92
N SER A 140 2.13 39.57 -27.59
CA SER A 140 2.71 40.58 -26.70
C SER A 140 4.21 40.80 -26.97
N ILE A 141 4.97 39.71 -27.10
CA ILE A 141 6.42 39.78 -27.37
C ILE A 141 6.70 40.30 -28.78
N PHE A 142 5.91 39.91 -29.77
CA PHE A 142 6.11 40.33 -31.16
C PHE A 142 5.87 41.83 -31.39
N ILE A 143 4.98 42.46 -30.61
CA ILE A 143 4.74 43.91 -30.69
C ILE A 143 5.84 44.69 -29.97
N GLU A 144 6.46 44.10 -28.95
CA GLU A 144 7.52 44.73 -28.17
C GLU A 144 8.90 44.67 -28.85
N MET A 145 9.12 43.68 -29.75
CA MET A 145 10.31 43.54 -30.60
C MET A 145 10.24 44.42 -31.85
#